data_AF-H2ZZ42-F1
#
_entry.id   AF-H2ZZ42-F1
#
_cell.length_a   1.000
_cell.length_b   1.000
_cell.length_c   1.000
_cell.angle_alpha   90.00
_cell.angle_beta   90.00
_cell.angle_gamma   90.00
#
_symmetry.space_group_name_H-M   'P 1'
#
loop_
_entity.id
_entity.type
_entity.pdbx_description
1 polymer ?
#
loop_
_entity_poly.entity_id
_entity_poly.type
_entity_poly.pdbx_seq_one_letter_code
_entity_poly.pdbx_strand_id
1 'polypeptide(L)'
;MFLEYSKQADAVFCFPCRHFSSGSKDPAFTENGVKDWKNLKKKLQKHSESSTHKQCFERWHLFKQSKKVGSVLSQLSNSHKMVVHENREYAAKVTSLLLYLATKGIALRGHDERQESTNRGNFLELCDLFARYDEAFAKKLSGSFNLTGHATQNELLEIAADIVKSNIIEKIQENVFFTILVDEACSFKQEQMTVWIANIPIVAQCYDGAAVMTGHVNGVQQKMLQDYPTGWACRWKNVTAVKNSMRALLNSLSELSEPPYRRFIEASGLLQNVRKIEFCVCLIVFDSVLSIIHVAHKALQAQDTTLSQVSDVL
;
A
#
# COMPACT_ATOMS: atom_id res chain seq x y z
N MET A 1 -53.05 3.32 30.85
CA MET A 1 -53.97 2.33 30.22
C MET A 1 -54.79 3.01 29.13
N PHE A 2 -54.93 2.39 27.96
CA PHE A 2 -55.72 2.94 26.84
C PHE A 2 -57.02 2.15 26.69
N LEU A 3 -58.15 2.84 26.82
CA LEU A 3 -59.49 2.24 26.86
C LEU A 3 -60.29 2.61 25.61
N GLU A 4 -61.14 1.69 25.18
CA GLU A 4 -62.06 1.88 24.06
C GLU A 4 -63.49 1.66 24.51
N TYR A 5 -64.40 2.52 24.08
CA TYR A 5 -65.82 2.39 24.38
C TYR A 5 -66.61 2.03 23.12
N SER A 6 -67.49 1.03 23.22
CA SER A 6 -68.41 0.65 22.15
C SER A 6 -69.83 1.07 22.51
N LYS A 7 -70.44 1.94 21.68
CA LYS A 7 -71.84 2.39 21.82
C LYS A 7 -72.84 1.25 21.63
N GLN A 8 -72.59 0.34 20.69
CA GLN A 8 -73.50 -0.79 20.40
C GLN A 8 -73.52 -1.81 21.53
N ALA A 9 -72.36 -2.08 22.14
CA ALA A 9 -72.26 -3.01 23.26
C ALA A 9 -72.54 -2.36 24.62
N ASP A 10 -72.56 -1.03 24.67
CA ASP A 10 -72.51 -0.20 25.88
C ASP A 10 -71.48 -0.73 26.89
N ALA A 11 -70.22 -0.84 26.46
CA ALA A 11 -69.16 -1.48 27.22
C ALA A 11 -67.77 -0.89 26.97
N VAL A 12 -66.89 -0.98 27.98
CA VAL A 12 -65.48 -0.57 27.91
C VAL A 12 -64.56 -1.76 27.68
N PHE A 13 -63.57 -1.57 26.81
CA PHE A 13 -62.54 -2.53 26.45
C PHE A 13 -61.15 -1.95 26.71
N CYS A 14 -60.16 -2.82 26.84
CA CYS A 14 -58.75 -2.44 26.96
C CYS A 14 -58.04 -2.70 25.62
N PHE A 15 -57.65 -1.65 24.91
CA PHE A 15 -57.06 -1.78 23.57
C PHE A 15 -55.81 -2.67 23.53
N PRO A 16 -54.80 -2.49 24.42
CA PRO A 16 -53.61 -3.33 24.40
C PRO A 16 -53.94 -4.81 24.65
N CYS A 17 -54.82 -5.11 25.61
CA CYS A 17 -55.18 -6.48 25.95
C CYS A 17 -55.98 -7.17 24.84
N ARG A 18 -56.82 -6.42 24.12
CA ARG A 18 -57.62 -6.96 23.02
C ARG A 18 -56.78 -7.35 21.81
N HIS A 19 -55.73 -6.57 21.51
CA HIS A 19 -54.94 -6.73 20.28
C HIS A 19 -53.59 -7.44 20.48
N PHE A 20 -53.02 -7.45 21.69
CA PHE A 20 -51.64 -7.92 21.94
C PHE A 20 -51.52 -9.08 22.95
N SER A 21 -52.63 -9.75 23.30
CA SER A 21 -52.63 -10.94 24.16
C SER A 21 -52.11 -12.20 23.45
N SER A 22 -51.28 -13.03 24.10
CA SER A 22 -50.84 -14.35 23.57
C SER A 22 -51.17 -15.51 24.51
N GLY A 23 -52.44 -15.65 24.91
CA GLY A 23 -52.88 -16.81 25.70
C GLY A 23 -54.00 -16.46 26.67
N SER A 24 -53.63 -16.11 27.92
CA SER A 24 -54.60 -15.68 28.93
C SER A 24 -55.19 -14.31 28.57
N LYS A 25 -56.47 -14.31 28.20
CA LYS A 25 -57.28 -13.11 27.99
C LYS A 25 -58.23 -12.96 29.16
N ASP A 26 -58.36 -11.74 29.67
CA ASP A 26 -59.46 -11.37 30.55
C ASP A 26 -60.68 -11.07 29.65
N PRO A 27 -61.67 -11.97 29.53
CA PRO A 27 -62.77 -11.81 28.58
C PRO A 27 -63.58 -10.54 28.84
N ALA A 28 -63.56 -10.03 30.08
CA ALA A 28 -64.24 -8.82 30.48
C ALA A 28 -63.66 -7.57 29.79
N PHE A 29 -62.35 -7.53 29.52
CA PHE A 29 -61.72 -6.38 28.88
C PHE A 29 -61.36 -6.59 27.40
N THR A 30 -61.61 -7.79 26.85
CA THR A 30 -61.29 -8.13 25.45
C THR A 30 -62.53 -8.41 24.60
N GLU A 31 -63.41 -9.32 25.03
CA GLU A 31 -64.49 -9.88 24.19
C GLU A 31 -65.86 -9.37 24.61
N ASN A 32 -66.18 -9.47 25.90
CA ASN A 32 -67.51 -9.12 26.43
C ASN A 32 -67.65 -7.63 26.77
N GLY A 33 -66.53 -7.00 27.14
CA GLY A 33 -66.51 -5.61 27.61
C GLY A 33 -67.07 -5.45 29.03
N VAL A 34 -66.63 -4.40 29.72
CA VAL A 34 -67.10 -4.09 31.07
C VAL A 34 -68.25 -3.09 31.01
N LYS A 35 -69.43 -3.51 31.49
CA LYS A 35 -70.66 -2.68 31.59
C LYS A 35 -71.00 -2.23 33.02
N ASP A 36 -70.23 -2.69 34.01
CA ASP A 36 -70.45 -2.35 35.41
C ASP A 36 -69.91 -0.95 35.72
N TRP A 37 -70.69 0.05 35.33
CA TRP A 37 -70.36 1.46 35.45
C TRP A 37 -70.12 1.89 36.91
N LYS A 38 -70.84 1.29 37.87
CA LYS A 38 -70.75 1.62 39.29
C LYS A 38 -69.41 1.19 39.92
N ASN A 39 -68.87 0.03 39.53
CA ASN A 39 -67.60 -0.49 40.06
C ASN A 39 -66.43 -0.42 39.08
N LEU A 40 -66.60 0.30 37.97
CA LEU A 40 -65.64 0.35 36.87
C LEU A 40 -64.22 0.71 37.35
N LYS A 41 -64.09 1.73 38.20
CA LYS A 41 -62.79 2.20 38.71
C LYS A 41 -62.00 1.08 39.41
N LYS A 42 -62.67 0.28 40.26
CA LYS A 42 -62.03 -0.83 40.98
C LYS A 42 -61.62 -1.95 40.03
N LYS A 43 -62.45 -2.27 39.03
CA LYS A 43 -62.15 -3.28 38.00
C LYS A 43 -60.98 -2.86 37.11
N LEU A 44 -60.94 -1.59 36.71
CA LEU A 44 -59.85 -1.01 35.93
C LEU A 44 -58.52 -1.04 36.68
N GLN A 45 -58.52 -0.72 37.97
CA GLN A 45 -57.30 -0.76 38.79
C GLN A 45 -56.75 -2.19 38.88
N LYS A 46 -57.59 -3.16 39.25
CA LYS A 46 -57.19 -4.58 39.29
C LYS A 46 -56.67 -5.08 37.93
N HIS A 47 -57.34 -4.70 36.84
CA HIS A 47 -56.90 -5.06 35.50
C HIS A 47 -55.53 -4.44 35.17
N SER A 48 -55.31 -3.17 35.48
CA SER A 48 -54.04 -2.48 35.19
C SER A 48 -52.84 -3.07 35.94
N GLU A 49 -53.08 -3.62 37.14
CA GLU A 49 -52.05 -4.24 37.97
C GLU A 49 -51.72 -5.66 37.52
N SER A 50 -52.60 -6.31 36.74
CA SER A 50 -52.43 -7.67 36.24
C SER A 50 -51.19 -7.80 35.35
N SER A 51 -50.52 -8.95 35.45
CA SER A 51 -49.36 -9.28 34.64
C SER A 51 -49.69 -9.36 33.15
N THR A 52 -50.88 -9.86 32.82
CA THR A 52 -51.39 -9.94 31.44
C THR A 52 -51.54 -8.55 30.81
N HIS A 53 -52.11 -7.59 31.54
CA HIS A 53 -52.19 -6.20 31.08
C HIS A 53 -50.80 -5.59 30.83
N LYS A 54 -49.90 -5.71 31.80
CA LYS A 54 -48.53 -5.16 31.69
C LYS A 54 -47.80 -5.72 30.48
N GLN A 55 -47.87 -7.03 30.24
CA GLN A 55 -47.26 -7.67 29.06
C GLN A 55 -47.89 -7.20 27.75
N CYS A 56 -49.22 -7.09 27.68
CA CYS A 56 -49.90 -6.60 26.48
C CYS A 56 -49.57 -5.12 26.20
N PHE A 57 -49.48 -4.31 27.25
CA PHE A 57 -49.10 -2.92 27.17
C PHE A 57 -47.66 -2.76 26.66
N GLU A 58 -46.72 -3.56 27.18
CA GLU A 58 -45.34 -3.58 26.73
C GLU A 58 -45.22 -3.96 25.26
N ARG A 59 -45.94 -5.01 24.82
CA ARG A 59 -45.99 -5.42 23.41
C ARG A 59 -46.54 -4.34 22.50
N TRP A 60 -47.60 -3.65 22.92
CA TRP A 60 -48.15 -2.53 22.19
C TRP A 60 -47.16 -1.37 22.08
N HIS A 61 -46.45 -1.08 23.18
CA HIS A 61 -45.41 -0.06 23.21
C HIS A 61 -44.25 -0.41 22.26
N LEU A 62 -43.76 -1.64 22.30
CA LEU A 62 -42.72 -2.16 21.40
C LEU A 62 -43.16 -2.12 19.93
N PHE A 63 -44.43 -2.44 19.62
CA PHE A 63 -44.98 -2.31 18.28
C PHE A 63 -45.02 -0.86 17.79
N LYS A 64 -45.38 0.10 18.66
CA LYS A 64 -45.33 1.52 18.33
C LYS A 64 -43.89 2.00 18.07
N GLN A 65 -42.92 1.53 18.86
CA GLN A 65 -41.51 1.82 18.62
C GLN A 65 -41.01 1.18 17.32
N SER A 66 -41.39 -0.07 17.03
CA SER A 66 -40.94 -0.75 15.82
C SER A 66 -41.48 -0.11 14.54
N LYS A 67 -42.65 0.54 14.58
CA LYS A 67 -43.12 1.38 13.46
C LYS A 67 -42.26 2.62 13.21
N LYS A 68 -41.57 3.14 14.24
CA LYS A 68 -40.71 4.34 14.11
C LYS A 68 -39.28 3.99 13.76
N VAL A 69 -38.72 2.93 14.36
CA VAL A 69 -37.29 2.58 14.30
C VAL A 69 -37.04 1.29 13.49
N GLY A 70 -38.10 0.61 13.05
CA GLY A 70 -38.02 -0.73 12.47
C GLY A 70 -38.07 -1.84 13.54
N SER A 71 -38.30 -3.09 13.11
CA SER A 71 -38.23 -4.28 13.97
C SER A 71 -36.81 -4.51 14.51
N VAL A 72 -36.69 -5.28 15.60
CA VAL A 72 -35.38 -5.69 16.15
C VAL A 72 -34.49 -6.33 15.07
N LEU A 73 -35.09 -7.14 14.17
CA LEU A 73 -34.37 -7.74 13.05
C LEU A 73 -33.83 -6.70 12.06
N SER A 74 -34.61 -5.66 11.74
CA SER A 74 -34.13 -4.56 10.88
C SER A 74 -33.03 -3.73 11.56
N GLN A 75 -33.11 -3.54 12.88
CA GLN A 75 -32.06 -2.83 13.63
C GLN A 75 -30.76 -3.64 13.68
N LEU A 76 -30.86 -4.96 13.90
CA LEU A 76 -29.71 -5.86 13.91
C LEU A 76 -29.01 -5.90 12.53
N SER A 77 -29.80 -6.00 11.45
CA SER A 77 -29.26 -5.99 10.09
C SER A 77 -28.65 -4.65 9.69
N ASN A 78 -29.22 -3.53 10.12
CA ASN A 78 -28.63 -2.20 9.91
C ASN A 78 -27.33 -2.02 10.69
N SER A 79 -27.29 -2.46 11.96
CA SER A 79 -26.07 -2.44 12.77
C SER A 79 -24.96 -3.25 12.11
N HIS A 80 -25.26 -4.46 11.64
CA HIS A 80 -24.31 -5.29 10.91
C HIS A 80 -23.78 -4.62 9.63
N LYS A 81 -24.66 -3.98 8.85
CA LYS A 81 -24.26 -3.21 7.66
C LYS A 81 -23.31 -2.06 8.00
N MET A 82 -23.56 -1.34 9.09
CA MET A 82 -22.67 -0.26 9.51
C MET A 82 -21.29 -0.79 9.89
N VAL A 83 -21.21 -1.88 10.66
CA VAL A 83 -19.92 -2.49 11.02
C VAL A 83 -19.13 -2.93 9.79
N VAL A 84 -19.80 -3.54 8.80
CA VAL A 84 -19.16 -3.92 7.52
C VAL A 84 -18.64 -2.70 6.77
N HIS A 85 -19.41 -1.61 6.74
CA HIS A 85 -19.01 -0.37 6.10
C HIS A 85 -17.76 0.23 6.78
N GLU A 86 -17.77 0.37 8.11
CA GLU A 86 -16.61 0.86 8.87
C GLU A 86 -15.36 -0.01 8.67
N ASN A 87 -15.52 -1.33 8.63
CA ASN A 87 -14.40 -2.25 8.41
C ASN A 87 -13.82 -2.09 6.99
N ARG A 88 -14.66 -1.85 5.98
CA ARG A 88 -14.21 -1.56 4.61
C ARG A 88 -13.48 -0.23 4.52
N GLU A 89 -13.98 0.82 5.18
CA GLU A 89 -13.29 2.11 5.24
C GLU A 89 -11.92 1.98 5.91
N TYR A 90 -11.84 1.25 7.03
CA TYR A 90 -10.57 0.96 7.69
C TYR A 90 -9.61 0.21 6.77
N ALA A 91 -10.06 -0.86 6.10
CA ALA A 91 -9.26 -1.60 5.15
C ALA A 91 -8.73 -0.72 4.01
N ALA A 92 -9.59 0.12 3.42
CA ALA A 92 -9.18 1.04 2.36
C ALA A 92 -8.10 2.03 2.82
N LYS A 93 -8.21 2.56 4.05
CA LYS A 93 -7.19 3.44 4.64
C LYS A 93 -5.87 2.71 4.85
N VAL A 94 -5.89 1.51 5.44
CA VAL A 94 -4.68 0.68 5.65
C VAL A 94 -4.01 0.35 4.31
N THR A 95 -4.76 -0.10 3.31
CA THR A 95 -4.24 -0.39 1.97
C THR A 95 -3.63 0.85 1.33
N SER A 96 -4.23 2.03 1.51
CA SER A 96 -3.69 3.28 0.97
C SER A 96 -2.34 3.66 1.58
N LEU A 97 -2.20 3.53 2.91
CA LEU A 97 -0.92 3.76 3.61
C LEU A 97 0.15 2.77 3.15
N LEU A 98 -0.23 1.50 2.96
CA LEU A 98 0.66 0.44 2.50
C LEU A 98 1.13 0.71 1.06
N LEU A 99 0.22 1.03 0.15
CA LEU A 99 0.53 1.36 -1.24
C LEU A 99 1.36 2.64 -1.35
N TYR A 100 1.14 3.63 -0.50
CA TYR A 100 1.96 4.83 -0.46
C TYR A 100 3.44 4.50 -0.23
N LEU A 101 3.74 3.65 0.76
CA LEU A 101 5.13 3.25 1.03
C LEU A 101 5.69 2.37 -0.10
N ALA A 102 4.90 1.42 -0.61
CA ALA A 102 5.31 0.51 -1.67
C ALA A 102 5.65 1.26 -2.98
N THR A 103 4.80 2.21 -3.39
CA THR A 103 5.00 3.01 -4.61
C THR A 103 6.20 3.96 -4.53
N LYS A 104 6.66 4.29 -3.31
CA LYS A 104 7.87 5.09 -3.09
C LYS A 104 9.12 4.25 -2.86
N GLY A 105 9.02 2.92 -2.84
CA GLY A 105 10.14 2.03 -2.55
C GLY A 105 10.66 2.16 -1.12
N ILE A 106 9.82 2.62 -0.18
CA ILE A 106 10.19 2.77 1.23
C ILE A 106 10.03 1.41 1.91
N ALA A 107 11.04 0.99 2.68
CA ALA A 107 10.99 -0.24 3.45
C ALA A 107 9.79 -0.21 4.41
N LEU A 108 8.96 -1.26 4.39
CA LEU A 108 7.75 -1.31 5.21
C LEU A 108 8.04 -1.64 6.68
N ARG A 109 8.97 -2.58 6.88
CA ARG A 109 9.18 -3.28 8.15
C ARG A 109 10.42 -2.79 8.89
N GLY A 110 10.34 -2.86 10.21
CA GLY A 110 11.45 -2.58 11.11
C GLY A 110 12.27 -3.84 11.41
N HIS A 111 13.45 -3.67 11.98
CA HIS A 111 14.19 -4.80 12.57
C HIS A 111 13.48 -5.35 13.82
N ASP A 112 12.74 -4.50 14.54
CA ASP A 112 12.00 -4.87 15.74
C ASP A 112 10.64 -4.16 15.76
N GLU A 113 9.56 -4.93 15.58
CA GLU A 113 8.18 -4.41 15.53
C GLU A 113 7.41 -4.60 16.85
N ARG A 114 8.10 -5.04 17.92
CA ARG A 114 7.51 -5.16 19.27
C ARG A 114 7.05 -3.81 19.80
N GLN A 115 6.08 -3.81 20.72
CA GLN A 115 5.48 -2.56 21.22
C GLN A 115 6.48 -1.68 21.98
N GLU A 116 7.52 -2.27 22.56
CA GLU A 116 8.57 -1.59 23.31
C GLU A 116 9.66 -0.99 22.40
N SER A 117 9.63 -1.30 21.10
CA SER A 117 10.60 -0.77 20.15
C SER A 117 10.36 0.71 19.88
N THR A 118 11.44 1.47 19.73
CA THR A 118 11.40 2.89 19.37
C THR A 118 11.17 3.13 17.87
N ASN A 119 11.35 2.09 17.04
CA ASN A 119 11.10 2.14 15.60
C ASN A 119 10.57 0.78 15.15
N ARG A 120 9.25 0.70 14.98
CA ARG A 120 8.55 -0.52 14.58
C ARG A 120 8.46 -0.72 13.07
N GLY A 121 9.21 0.07 12.29
CA GLY A 121 9.12 0.08 10.84
C GLY A 121 8.17 1.14 10.31
N ASN A 122 8.45 1.62 9.10
CA ASN A 122 7.77 2.78 8.54
C ASN A 122 6.26 2.60 8.42
N PHE A 123 5.77 1.37 8.16
CA PHE A 123 4.35 1.13 8.02
C PHE A 123 3.58 1.24 9.35
N LEU A 124 4.10 0.65 10.43
CA LEU A 124 3.46 0.71 11.74
C LEU A 124 3.52 2.14 12.31
N GLU A 125 4.67 2.81 12.20
CA GLU A 125 4.83 4.20 12.62
C GLU A 125 3.90 5.15 11.83
N LEU A 126 3.71 4.90 10.53
CA LEU A 126 2.78 5.67 9.70
C LEU A 126 1.32 5.43 10.11
N CYS A 127 0.94 4.20 10.43
CA CYS A 127 -0.38 3.89 10.98
C CYS A 127 -0.61 4.58 12.32
N ASP A 128 0.38 4.54 13.22
CA ASP A 128 0.31 5.18 14.53
C ASP A 128 0.25 6.72 14.41
N LEU A 129 0.96 7.31 13.44
CA LEU A 129 0.84 8.73 13.12
C LEU A 129 -0.57 9.07 12.60
N PHE A 130 -1.10 8.27 11.67
CA PHE A 130 -2.42 8.50 11.09
C PHE A 130 -3.53 8.38 12.14
N ALA A 131 -3.41 7.43 13.07
CA ALA A 131 -4.32 7.24 14.19
C ALA A 131 -4.42 8.47 15.13
N ARG A 132 -3.39 9.33 15.19
CA ARG A 132 -3.47 10.57 15.99
C ARG A 132 -4.44 11.60 15.42
N TYR A 133 -4.73 11.52 14.13
CA TYR A 133 -5.60 12.48 13.42
C TYR A 133 -6.96 11.91 13.04
N ASP A 134 -7.12 10.58 13.07
CA ASP A 134 -8.37 9.89 12.73
C ASP A 134 -8.80 8.94 13.85
N GLU A 135 -9.75 9.40 14.67
CA GLU A 135 -10.27 8.65 15.83
C GLU A 135 -10.94 7.32 15.42
N ALA A 136 -11.65 7.30 14.29
CA ALA A 136 -12.31 6.10 13.80
C ALA A 136 -11.28 5.04 13.37
N PHE A 137 -10.20 5.48 12.72
CA PHE A 137 -9.06 4.63 12.38
C PHE A 137 -8.36 4.11 13.65
N ALA A 138 -8.06 4.99 14.62
CA ALA A 138 -7.40 4.63 15.87
C ALA A 138 -8.16 3.53 16.62
N LYS A 139 -9.49 3.66 16.72
CA LYS A 139 -10.36 2.68 17.38
C LYS A 139 -10.31 1.30 16.72
N LYS A 140 -10.19 1.24 15.38
CA LYS A 140 -10.08 -0.03 14.64
C LYS A 140 -8.66 -0.61 14.74
N LEU A 141 -7.64 0.24 14.71
CA LEU A 141 -6.23 -0.15 14.83
C LEU A 141 -5.94 -0.86 16.16
N SER A 142 -6.49 -0.34 17.27
CA SER A 142 -6.39 -0.98 18.59
C SER A 142 -7.41 -2.11 18.81
N GLY A 143 -8.28 -2.37 17.83
CA GLY A 143 -9.37 -3.33 17.93
C GLY A 143 -8.97 -4.75 17.51
N SER A 144 -9.97 -5.64 17.48
CA SER A 144 -9.77 -7.03 17.06
C SER A 144 -9.60 -7.22 15.55
N PHE A 145 -10.13 -6.29 14.73
CA PHE A 145 -10.01 -6.32 13.28
C PHE A 145 -8.80 -5.50 12.82
N ASN A 146 -7.60 -5.97 13.16
CA ASN A 146 -6.37 -5.30 12.79
C ASN A 146 -5.77 -5.92 11.52
N LEU A 147 -5.50 -5.08 10.52
CA LEU A 147 -4.95 -5.45 9.21
C LEU A 147 -3.44 -5.13 9.09
N THR A 148 -2.76 -4.78 10.18
CA THR A 148 -1.33 -4.44 10.15
C THR A 148 -0.39 -5.64 10.22
N GLY A 149 -0.90 -6.88 10.29
CA GLY A 149 -0.08 -8.08 10.35
C GLY A 149 0.69 -8.35 9.06
N HIS A 150 1.87 -8.96 9.16
CA HIS A 150 2.73 -9.22 8.00
C HIS A 150 2.06 -10.02 6.89
N ALA A 151 1.28 -11.04 7.24
CA ALA A 151 0.55 -11.86 6.27
C ALA A 151 -0.47 -11.04 5.50
N THR A 152 -1.25 -10.21 6.20
CA THR A 152 -2.23 -9.30 5.59
C THR A 152 -1.58 -8.24 4.73
N GLN A 153 -0.45 -7.65 5.17
CA GLN A 153 0.32 -6.71 4.35
C GLN A 153 0.75 -7.36 3.02
N ASN A 154 1.27 -8.58 3.07
CA ASN A 154 1.69 -9.31 1.86
C ASN A 154 0.50 -9.58 0.94
N GLU A 155 -0.60 -10.08 1.48
CA GLU A 155 -1.82 -10.38 0.70
C GLU A 155 -2.36 -9.12 -0.01
N LEU A 156 -2.42 -7.98 0.70
CA LEU A 156 -2.84 -6.71 0.10
C LEU A 156 -1.91 -6.26 -1.02
N LEU A 157 -0.60 -6.44 -0.87
CA LEU A 157 0.40 -6.10 -1.88
C LEU A 157 0.33 -7.03 -3.08
N GLU A 158 0.12 -8.33 -2.87
CA GLU A 158 -0.07 -9.32 -3.93
C GLU A 158 -1.31 -9.01 -4.76
N ILE A 159 -2.45 -8.71 -4.11
CA ILE A 159 -3.67 -8.29 -4.81
C ILE A 159 -3.42 -7.02 -5.64
N ALA A 160 -2.74 -6.03 -5.06
CA ALA A 160 -2.42 -4.81 -5.78
C ALA A 160 -1.49 -5.07 -6.98
N ALA A 161 -0.49 -5.94 -6.82
CA ALA A 161 0.42 -6.35 -7.88
C ALA A 161 -0.32 -7.06 -9.02
N ASP A 162 -1.28 -7.95 -8.69
CA ASP A 162 -2.10 -8.64 -9.67
C ASP A 162 -3.00 -7.69 -10.46
N ILE A 163 -3.58 -6.68 -9.81
CA ILE A 163 -4.36 -5.63 -10.48
C ILE A 163 -3.47 -4.83 -11.44
N VAL A 164 -2.29 -4.40 -10.99
CA VAL A 164 -1.33 -3.67 -11.83
C VAL A 164 -0.89 -4.52 -13.03
N LYS A 165 -0.57 -5.79 -12.80
CA LYS A 165 -0.20 -6.75 -13.84
C LYS A 165 -1.32 -6.94 -14.86
N SER A 166 -2.56 -7.09 -14.41
CA SER A 166 -3.73 -7.24 -15.28
C SER A 166 -3.92 -6.01 -16.16
N ASN A 167 -3.81 -4.81 -15.57
CA ASN A 167 -3.90 -3.54 -16.31
C ASN A 167 -2.77 -3.38 -17.34
N ILE A 168 -1.54 -3.84 -17.03
CA ILE A 168 -0.42 -3.83 -17.97
C ILE A 168 -0.71 -4.79 -19.13
N ILE A 169 -1.21 -6.00 -18.85
CA ILE A 169 -1.54 -6.99 -19.89
C ILE A 169 -2.65 -6.47 -20.81
N GLU A 170 -3.70 -5.87 -20.25
CA GLU A 170 -4.79 -5.26 -21.03
C GLU A 170 -4.24 -4.18 -21.97
N LYS A 171 -3.40 -3.27 -21.45
CA LYS A 171 -2.73 -2.26 -22.28
C LYS A 171 -1.87 -2.86 -23.38
N ILE A 172 -1.15 -3.94 -23.11
CA ILE A 172 -0.34 -4.62 -24.14
C ILE A 172 -1.23 -5.22 -25.22
N GLN A 173 -2.38 -5.81 -24.85
CA GLN A 173 -3.33 -6.41 -25.79
C GLN A 173 -4.05 -5.39 -26.66
N GLU A 174 -4.31 -4.19 -26.14
CA GLU A 174 -4.93 -3.08 -26.88
C GLU A 174 -3.98 -2.43 -27.90
N ASN A 175 -2.67 -2.46 -27.65
CA ASN A 175 -1.68 -1.80 -28.51
C ASN A 175 -1.10 -2.78 -29.55
N VAL A 176 -1.06 -2.34 -30.82
CA VAL A 176 -0.50 -3.15 -31.92
C VAL A 176 1.03 -3.28 -31.81
N PHE A 177 1.68 -2.28 -31.21
CA PHE A 177 3.14 -2.22 -31.07
C PHE A 177 3.53 -1.76 -29.67
N PHE A 178 4.58 -2.36 -29.11
CA PHE A 178 5.18 -1.99 -27.84
C PHE A 178 6.70 -2.22 -27.89
N THR A 179 7.45 -1.48 -27.07
CA THR A 179 8.89 -1.66 -26.91
C THR A 179 9.18 -2.32 -25.55
N ILE A 180 10.10 -3.28 -25.54
CA ILE A 180 10.65 -3.86 -24.30
C ILE A 180 12.11 -3.42 -24.19
N LEU A 181 12.45 -2.71 -23.12
CA LEU A 181 13.83 -2.48 -22.70
C LEU A 181 14.20 -3.49 -21.62
N VAL A 182 15.35 -4.14 -21.79
CA VAL A 182 15.90 -5.08 -20.82
C VAL A 182 17.24 -4.52 -20.37
N ASP A 183 17.35 -4.26 -19.07
CA ASP A 183 18.55 -3.71 -18.42
C ASP A 183 19.12 -4.78 -17.49
N GLU A 184 20.42 -5.08 -17.65
CA GLU A 184 21.11 -6.10 -16.87
C GLU A 184 22.13 -5.45 -15.93
N ALA A 185 21.91 -5.61 -14.63
CA ALA A 185 22.82 -5.14 -13.60
C ALA A 185 23.44 -6.32 -12.85
N CYS A 186 24.76 -6.43 -12.87
CA CYS A 186 25.50 -7.39 -12.04
C CYS A 186 25.87 -6.74 -10.70
N SER A 187 25.38 -7.32 -9.59
CA SER A 187 25.81 -6.98 -8.23
C SER A 187 26.64 -8.12 -7.65
N PHE A 188 27.96 -7.90 -7.57
CA PHE A 188 28.98 -8.87 -7.15
C PHE A 188 29.01 -10.16 -7.98
N LYS A 189 28.09 -11.11 -7.69
CA LYS A 189 27.98 -12.45 -8.32
C LYS A 189 26.54 -12.80 -8.73
N GLN A 190 25.57 -11.91 -8.49
CA GLN A 190 24.19 -12.10 -8.91
C GLN A 190 23.89 -11.12 -10.04
N GLU A 191 23.44 -11.69 -11.16
CA GLU A 191 22.88 -10.94 -12.28
C GLU A 191 21.42 -10.62 -11.94
N GLN A 192 21.04 -9.36 -12.14
CA GLN A 192 19.68 -8.86 -11.97
C GLN A 192 19.23 -8.28 -13.31
N MET A 193 18.01 -8.63 -13.74
CA MET A 193 17.45 -8.17 -15.00
C MET A 193 16.19 -7.36 -14.73
N THR A 194 16.18 -6.12 -15.17
CA THR A 194 15.02 -5.22 -15.10
C THR A 194 14.38 -5.16 -16.48
N VAL A 195 13.07 -5.40 -16.55
CA VAL A 195 12.30 -5.31 -17.80
C VAL A 195 11.38 -4.11 -17.73
N TRP A 196 11.51 -3.20 -18.68
CA TRP A 196 10.67 -2.01 -18.82
C TRP A 196 9.87 -2.06 -20.12
N ILE A 197 8.58 -1.74 -20.05
CA ILE A 197 7.66 -1.78 -21.19
C ILE A 197 7.23 -0.36 -21.50
N ALA A 198 7.55 0.13 -22.69
CA ALA A 198 7.27 1.49 -23.14
C ALA A 198 6.30 1.51 -24.32
N ASN A 199 5.37 2.47 -24.29
CA ASN A 199 4.32 2.63 -25.30
C ASN A 199 4.82 3.49 -26.50
N ILE A 200 5.92 3.05 -27.11
CA ILE A 200 6.54 3.72 -28.26
C ILE A 200 6.34 2.86 -29.51
N PRO A 201 5.85 3.42 -30.63
CA PRO A 201 5.71 2.69 -31.89
C PRO A 201 7.07 2.51 -32.56
N ILE A 202 7.89 1.54 -32.11
CA ILE A 202 9.00 0.93 -32.88
C ILE A 202 9.27 -0.47 -32.32
N VAL A 203 9.48 -1.43 -33.23
CA VAL A 203 9.81 -2.84 -32.95
C VAL A 203 11.31 -2.99 -32.70
N ALA A 204 11.80 -2.50 -31.56
CA ALA A 204 13.20 -2.66 -31.18
C ALA A 204 13.33 -3.37 -29.83
N GLN A 205 14.25 -4.32 -29.76
CA GLN A 205 14.77 -4.87 -28.50
C GLN A 205 16.17 -4.25 -28.31
N CYS A 206 16.37 -3.54 -27.21
CA CYS A 206 17.65 -2.96 -26.87
C CYS A 206 18.24 -3.75 -25.69
N TYR A 207 19.42 -4.31 -25.90
CA TYR A 207 20.21 -5.00 -24.87
C TYR A 207 21.43 -4.15 -24.55
N ASP A 208 21.66 -3.91 -23.27
CA ASP A 208 22.80 -3.15 -22.72
C ASP A 208 24.07 -4.00 -22.57
N GLY A 209 23.93 -5.33 -22.63
CA GLY A 209 25.02 -6.30 -22.52
C GLY A 209 25.09 -7.29 -23.68
N ALA A 210 26.29 -7.46 -24.26
CA ALA A 210 26.57 -8.56 -25.18
C ALA A 210 26.58 -9.95 -24.50
N ALA A 211 26.42 -10.01 -23.18
CA ALA A 211 26.42 -11.24 -22.39
C ALA A 211 25.20 -12.13 -22.68
N VAL A 212 24.02 -11.57 -22.97
CA VAL A 212 22.82 -12.32 -23.37
C VAL A 212 22.93 -12.89 -24.80
N MET A 213 23.85 -12.37 -25.62
CA MET A 213 24.16 -12.91 -26.96
C MET A 213 25.08 -14.14 -26.92
N THR A 214 25.29 -14.73 -25.75
CA THR A 214 25.94 -16.05 -25.55
C THR A 214 25.04 -17.21 -26.00
N GLY A 215 24.51 -17.12 -27.23
CA GLY A 215 23.87 -18.24 -27.89
C GLY A 215 24.91 -19.23 -28.44
N HIS A 216 24.46 -20.37 -28.95
CA HIS A 216 25.32 -21.39 -29.58
C HIS A 216 26.18 -20.88 -30.77
N VAL A 217 25.92 -19.65 -31.25
CA VAL A 217 26.58 -19.04 -32.40
C VAL A 217 27.34 -17.80 -31.93
N ASN A 218 28.64 -17.96 -31.64
CA ASN A 218 29.56 -16.93 -31.13
C ASN A 218 29.80 -15.71 -32.06
N GLY A 219 29.00 -15.51 -33.12
CA GLY A 219 29.32 -14.61 -34.22
C GLY A 219 29.16 -13.11 -33.92
N VAL A 220 28.10 -12.72 -33.21
CA VAL A 220 27.78 -11.30 -32.98
C VAL A 220 28.50 -10.78 -31.74
N GLN A 221 28.56 -11.58 -30.68
CA GLN A 221 29.27 -11.24 -29.45
C GLN A 221 30.78 -11.06 -29.68
N GLN A 222 31.44 -11.94 -30.44
CA GLN A 222 32.88 -11.78 -30.75
C GLN A 222 33.16 -10.52 -31.56
N LYS A 223 32.30 -10.18 -32.54
CA LYS A 223 32.46 -8.96 -33.34
C LYS A 223 32.28 -7.69 -32.50
N MET A 224 31.26 -7.64 -31.64
CA MET A 224 31.05 -6.49 -30.76
C MET A 224 32.14 -6.36 -29.68
N LEU A 225 32.65 -7.47 -29.14
CA LEU A 225 33.78 -7.45 -28.18
C LEU A 225 35.11 -7.09 -28.84
N GLN A 226 35.30 -7.36 -30.13
CA GLN A 226 36.46 -6.91 -30.90
C GLN A 226 36.47 -5.38 -31.08
N ASP A 227 35.30 -4.79 -31.33
CA ASP A 227 35.20 -3.35 -31.60
C ASP A 227 35.01 -2.51 -30.32
N TYR A 228 34.32 -3.04 -29.29
CA TYR A 228 33.94 -2.27 -28.08
C TYR A 228 34.00 -3.10 -26.78
N PRO A 229 35.19 -3.22 -26.13
CA PRO A 229 35.42 -4.26 -25.13
C PRO A 229 34.89 -4.08 -23.69
N THR A 230 34.25 -2.97 -23.27
CA THR A 230 33.84 -2.84 -21.84
C THR A 230 32.72 -1.83 -21.57
N GLY A 231 31.82 -2.12 -20.61
CA GLY A 231 30.72 -1.26 -20.11
C GLY A 231 31.12 0.15 -19.63
N TRP A 232 30.33 1.15 -20.01
CA TRP A 232 30.79 2.53 -20.22
C TRP A 232 30.50 3.54 -19.09
N ALA A 233 29.77 3.20 -18.03
CA ALA A 233 29.18 4.26 -17.20
C ALA A 233 30.04 4.79 -16.03
N CYS A 234 31.17 4.15 -15.64
CA CYS A 234 31.83 4.47 -14.36
C CYS A 234 33.26 5.07 -14.44
N ARG A 235 33.75 5.47 -15.63
CA ARG A 235 35.16 5.85 -15.79
C ARG A 235 35.46 7.33 -15.56
N TRP A 236 34.59 8.24 -16.00
CA TRP A 236 34.85 9.69 -15.89
C TRP A 236 34.95 10.16 -14.44
N LYS A 237 33.96 9.86 -13.59
CA LYS A 237 33.94 10.29 -12.17
C LYS A 237 35.20 9.87 -11.40
N ASN A 238 35.72 8.67 -11.67
CA ASN A 238 36.93 8.16 -11.04
C ASN A 238 38.17 8.94 -11.51
N VAL A 239 38.28 9.18 -12.82
CA VAL A 239 39.36 9.98 -13.41
C VAL A 239 39.33 11.41 -12.88
N THR A 240 38.16 12.05 -12.84
CA THR A 240 37.98 13.39 -12.29
C THR A 240 38.27 13.45 -10.79
N ALA A 241 37.88 12.44 -10.01
CA ALA A 241 38.19 12.38 -8.59
C ALA A 241 39.70 12.28 -8.31
N VAL A 242 40.41 11.47 -9.10
CA VAL A 242 41.89 11.36 -9.04
C VAL A 242 42.55 12.66 -9.47
N LYS A 243 42.05 13.30 -10.54
CA LYS A 243 42.55 14.61 -11.02
C LYS A 243 42.37 15.71 -9.97
N ASN A 244 41.18 15.82 -9.40
CA ASN A 244 40.84 16.86 -8.42
C ASN A 244 41.54 16.62 -7.07
N SER A 245 41.77 15.36 -6.70
CA SER A 245 42.43 14.98 -5.45
C SER A 245 43.92 14.68 -5.62
N MET A 246 44.54 15.04 -6.76
CA MET A 246 45.92 14.65 -7.10
C MET A 246 46.92 15.05 -6.02
N ARG A 247 46.80 16.28 -5.50
CA ARG A 247 47.71 16.80 -4.48
C ARG A 247 47.58 16.04 -3.15
N ALA A 248 46.35 15.72 -2.75
CA ALA A 248 46.09 14.93 -1.54
C ALA A 248 46.61 13.50 -1.71
N LEU A 249 46.38 12.88 -2.87
CA LEU A 249 46.88 11.54 -3.20
C LEU A 249 48.40 11.48 -3.14
N LEU A 250 49.10 12.46 -3.71
CA LEU A 250 50.57 12.52 -3.66
C LEU A 250 51.10 12.66 -2.23
N ASN A 251 50.46 13.48 -1.40
CA ASN A 251 50.85 13.65 0.00
C ASN A 251 50.62 12.36 0.80
N SER A 252 49.45 11.74 0.68
CA SER A 252 49.12 10.50 1.38
C SER A 252 49.98 9.32 0.91
N LEU A 253 50.22 9.20 -0.40
CA LEU A 253 51.13 8.17 -0.92
C LEU A 253 52.57 8.40 -0.47
N SER A 254 53.01 9.66 -0.36
CA SER A 254 54.35 9.99 0.14
C SER A 254 54.52 9.60 1.61
N GLU A 255 53.50 9.83 2.45
CA GLU A 255 53.51 9.43 3.85
C GLU A 255 53.50 7.90 4.00
N LEU A 256 52.67 7.22 3.21
CA LEU A 256 52.54 5.76 3.24
C LEU A 256 53.73 5.02 2.61
N SER A 257 54.60 5.72 1.87
CA SER A 257 55.78 5.12 1.22
C SER A 257 56.97 4.92 2.18
N GLU A 258 56.84 5.38 3.43
CA GLU A 258 57.87 5.24 4.46
C GLU A 258 57.52 4.12 5.47
N PRO A 259 58.51 3.48 6.13
CA PRO A 259 58.25 2.58 7.26
C PRO A 259 57.59 3.33 8.43
N PRO A 260 56.73 2.69 9.25
CA PRO A 260 56.50 1.25 9.41
C PRO A 260 55.26 0.71 8.68
N TYR A 261 54.72 1.42 7.68
CA TYR A 261 53.47 1.01 7.03
C TYR A 261 53.61 -0.33 6.29
N ARG A 262 52.67 -1.27 6.52
CA ARG A 262 52.73 -2.65 5.99
C ARG A 262 52.87 -2.74 4.46
N ARG A 263 52.33 -1.76 3.70
CA ARG A 263 52.32 -1.75 2.22
C ARG A 263 53.16 -0.62 1.63
N PHE A 264 54.20 -0.18 2.33
CA PHE A 264 55.03 0.96 1.90
C PHE A 264 55.68 0.77 0.52
N ILE A 265 56.06 -0.46 0.15
CA ILE A 265 56.60 -0.80 -1.18
C ILE A 265 55.57 -0.57 -2.28
N GLU A 266 54.32 -0.98 -2.07
CA GLU A 266 53.24 -0.78 -3.03
C GLU A 266 52.90 0.72 -3.16
N ALA A 267 52.84 1.45 -2.04
CA ALA A 267 52.62 2.89 -2.01
C ALA A 267 53.73 3.64 -2.77
N SER A 268 54.99 3.23 -2.61
CA SER A 268 56.14 3.80 -3.32
C SER A 268 56.06 3.54 -4.82
N GLY A 269 55.69 2.32 -5.24
CA GLY A 269 55.46 1.99 -6.65
C GLY A 269 54.32 2.80 -7.28
N LEU A 270 53.22 3.00 -6.56
CA LEU A 270 52.11 3.85 -6.99
C LEU A 270 52.52 5.33 -7.08
N LEU A 271 53.26 5.82 -6.08
CA LEU A 271 53.77 7.20 -6.07
C LEU A 271 54.67 7.48 -7.28
N GLN A 272 55.56 6.54 -7.63
CA GLN A 272 56.40 6.65 -8.82
C GLN A 272 55.56 6.67 -10.10
N ASN A 273 54.53 5.84 -10.19
CA ASN A 273 53.66 5.81 -11.37
C ASN A 273 52.80 7.06 -11.52
N VAL A 274 52.24 7.59 -10.43
CA VAL A 274 51.40 8.80 -10.45
C VAL A 274 52.22 10.06 -10.76
N ARG A 275 53.52 10.07 -10.44
CA ARG A 275 54.46 11.17 -10.76
C ARG A 275 54.96 11.16 -12.20
N LYS A 276 54.74 10.09 -12.97
CA LYS A 276 55.13 10.02 -14.38
C LYS A 276 54.36 11.04 -15.21
N ILE A 277 55.05 11.70 -16.13
CA ILE A 277 54.43 12.69 -17.03
C ILE A 277 53.38 11.99 -17.90
N GLU A 278 53.65 10.77 -18.33
CA GLU A 278 52.73 9.96 -19.12
C GLU A 278 51.41 9.75 -18.38
N PHE A 279 51.46 9.51 -17.06
CA PHE A 279 50.26 9.35 -16.24
C PHE A 279 49.45 10.64 -16.14
N CYS A 280 50.10 11.77 -15.90
CA CYS A 280 49.45 13.08 -15.82
C CYS A 280 48.81 13.49 -17.16
N VAL A 281 49.50 13.27 -18.28
CA VAL A 281 48.97 13.54 -19.62
C VAL A 281 47.77 12.65 -19.91
N CYS A 282 47.88 11.34 -19.67
CA CYS A 282 46.78 10.41 -19.83
C CYS A 282 45.57 10.81 -18.97
N LEU A 283 45.79 11.22 -17.72
CA LEU A 283 44.69 11.62 -16.83
C LEU A 283 43.93 12.85 -17.34
N ILE A 284 44.63 13.85 -17.90
CA ILE A 284 44.01 15.06 -18.47
C ILE A 284 43.25 14.71 -19.76
N VAL A 285 43.87 13.92 -20.64
CA VAL A 285 43.25 13.50 -21.91
C VAL A 285 42.01 12.66 -21.63
N PHE A 286 42.10 11.66 -20.75
CA PHE A 286 40.96 10.83 -20.39
C PHE A 286 39.86 11.62 -19.68
N ASP A 287 40.19 12.60 -18.83
CA ASP A 287 39.19 13.45 -18.20
C ASP A 287 38.38 14.23 -19.26
N SER A 288 39.05 14.79 -20.27
CA SER A 288 38.39 15.53 -21.35
C SER A 288 37.53 14.63 -22.24
N VAL A 289 38.06 13.51 -22.72
CA VAL A 289 37.35 12.59 -23.62
C VAL A 289 36.18 11.92 -22.89
N LEU A 290 36.41 11.41 -21.68
CA LEU A 290 35.36 10.74 -20.91
C LEU A 290 34.29 11.72 -20.43
N SER A 291 34.58 13.02 -20.29
CA SER A 291 33.56 14.02 -19.97
C SER A 291 32.54 14.19 -21.10
N ILE A 292 33.01 14.22 -22.36
CA ILE A 292 32.15 14.33 -23.54
C ILE A 292 31.28 13.07 -23.66
N ILE A 293 31.90 11.90 -23.52
CA ILE A 293 31.19 10.61 -23.52
C ILE A 293 30.16 10.57 -22.39
N HIS A 294 30.48 11.08 -21.20
CA HIS A 294 29.54 11.12 -20.07
C HIS A 294 28.33 12.02 -20.34
N VAL A 295 28.52 13.18 -20.98
CA VAL A 295 27.44 14.09 -21.37
C VAL A 295 26.56 13.44 -22.44
N ALA A 296 27.15 12.86 -23.48
CA ALA A 296 26.41 12.16 -24.53
C ALA A 296 25.61 10.97 -23.94
N HIS A 297 26.25 10.15 -23.11
CA HIS A 297 25.59 9.03 -22.43
C HIS A 297 24.37 9.46 -21.60
N LYS A 298 24.49 10.55 -20.83
CA LYS A 298 23.37 11.10 -20.06
C LYS A 298 22.24 11.62 -20.95
N ALA A 299 22.56 12.27 -22.07
CA ALA A 299 21.57 12.75 -23.03
C ALA A 299 20.82 11.58 -23.68
N LEU A 300 21.54 10.51 -24.04
CA LEU A 300 20.97 9.31 -24.65
C LEU A 300 20.11 8.47 -23.70
N GLN A 301 20.34 8.57 -22.39
CA GLN A 301 19.58 7.85 -21.35
C GLN A 301 18.44 8.66 -20.73
N ALA A 302 18.19 9.89 -21.17
CA ALA A 302 17.08 10.68 -20.62
C ALA A 302 15.73 10.07 -21.05
N GLN A 303 14.74 10.10 -20.14
CA GLN A 303 13.44 9.44 -20.32
C GLN A 303 12.64 9.97 -21.52
N ASP A 304 12.89 11.22 -21.94
CA ASP A 304 12.19 11.88 -23.04
C ASP A 304 12.96 11.81 -24.37
N THR A 305 14.11 11.13 -24.41
CA THR A 305 14.95 11.08 -25.61
C THR A 305 14.32 10.19 -26.67
N THR A 306 14.01 10.79 -27.82
CA THR A 306 13.49 10.09 -29.00
C THR A 306 14.61 9.59 -29.89
N LEU A 307 14.35 8.53 -30.67
CA LEU A 307 15.31 7.95 -31.62
C LEU A 307 15.86 8.97 -32.62
N SER A 308 15.09 10.00 -33.00
CA SER A 308 15.59 11.06 -33.89
C SER A 308 16.56 12.01 -33.18
N GLN A 309 16.36 12.27 -31.88
CA GLN A 309 17.31 13.07 -31.10
C GLN A 309 18.62 12.31 -30.88
N VAL A 310 18.58 10.97 -30.84
CA VAL A 310 19.77 10.13 -30.77
C VAL A 310 20.63 10.26 -32.03
N SER A 311 20.02 10.32 -33.23
CA SER A 311 20.77 10.47 -34.48
C SER A 311 21.46 11.82 -34.63
N ASP A 312 20.95 12.87 -33.96
CA ASP A 312 21.54 14.21 -34.02
C ASP A 312 22.73 14.39 -33.04
N VAL A 313 22.86 13.48 -32.06
CA VAL A 313 23.93 13.49 -31.04
C VAL A 313 25.13 12.61 -31.45
N LEU A 314 24.94 11.69 -32.40
CA LEU A 314 25.97 10.79 -32.95
C LEU A 314 26.64 11.38 -34.20
#